data_AF-A0A8B6C8B1-F1
#
_entry.id   AF-A0A8B6C8B1-F1
#
_cell.length_a   1.000
_cell.length_b   1.000
_cell.length_c   1.000
_cell.angle_alpha   90.00
_cell.angle_beta   90.00
_cell.angle_gamma   90.00
#
_symmetry.space_group_name_H-M   'P 1'
#
loop_
_entity.id
_entity.type
_entity.pdbx_description
1 polymer ?
#
loop_
_entity_poly.entity_id
_entity_poly.type
_entity_poly.pdbx_seq_one_letter_code
_entity_poly.pdbx_strand_id
1 'polypeptide(L)'
;MVPSLPKKKKRVASCKYLIWENDVKYRGWLSKSTLGLSHAFCKVCNRDFTVDHGGLNDVSKHSSTALHQKSFNAQNITKAV
;
A
#
# COMPACT_ATOMS: atom_id res chain seq x y z
N MET A 1 17.22 -9.74 32.93
CA MET A 1 16.72 -10.48 31.76
C MET A 1 16.23 -9.47 30.75
N VAL A 2 16.94 -9.30 29.62
CA VAL A 2 16.51 -8.40 28.54
C VAL A 2 15.47 -9.12 27.67
N PRO A 3 14.29 -8.53 27.40
CA PRO A 3 13.32 -9.12 26.48
C PRO A 3 13.95 -9.22 25.10
N SER A 4 14.13 -10.45 24.63
CA SER A 4 14.62 -10.74 23.29
C SER A 4 13.56 -10.31 22.27
N LEU A 5 13.78 -9.17 21.63
CA LEU A 5 12.97 -8.70 20.51
C LEU A 5 12.89 -9.83 19.45
N PRO A 6 11.69 -10.18 18.96
CA PRO A 6 11.55 -11.24 17.97
C PRO A 6 12.38 -10.89 16.74
N LYS A 7 13.35 -11.76 16.43
CA LYS A 7 14.26 -11.65 15.29
C LYS A 7 13.42 -11.50 14.03
N LYS A 8 13.22 -10.27 13.55
CA LYS A 8 12.59 -10.00 12.25
C LYS A 8 13.50 -10.66 11.21
N LYS A 9 13.08 -11.83 10.71
CA LYS A 9 13.72 -12.50 9.57
C LYS A 9 13.89 -11.43 8.50
N LYS A 10 15.15 -11.12 8.13
CA LYS A 10 15.45 -10.30 6.95
C LYS A 10 14.91 -11.08 5.76
N ARG A 11 13.64 -10.84 5.41
CA ARG A 11 12.99 -11.41 4.25
C ARG A 11 13.77 -10.89 3.05
N VAL A 12 14.49 -11.82 2.42
CA VAL A 12 15.22 -11.62 1.16
C VAL A 12 14.35 -10.77 0.24
N ALA A 13 14.93 -9.67 -0.24
CA ALA A 13 14.35 -8.63 -1.08
C ALA A 13 13.90 -9.19 -2.44
N SER A 14 12.87 -10.03 -2.41
CA SER A 14 12.19 -10.49 -3.60
C SER A 14 11.04 -9.51 -3.82
N CYS A 15 11.14 -8.74 -4.90
CA CYS A 15 10.23 -7.71 -5.40
C CYS A 15 8.81 -8.24 -5.74
N LYS A 16 8.36 -9.31 -5.08
CA LYS A 16 7.17 -10.10 -5.39
C LYS A 16 5.87 -9.32 -5.22
N TYR A 17 5.90 -8.22 -4.50
CA TYR A 17 4.71 -7.44 -4.16
C TYR A 17 4.61 -6.10 -4.89
N LEU A 18 5.55 -5.79 -5.80
CA LEU A 18 5.53 -4.57 -6.64
C LEU A 18 4.85 -4.81 -8.00
N ILE A 19 4.10 -5.91 -8.15
CA ILE A 19 3.43 -6.28 -9.42
C ILE A 19 2.51 -5.15 -9.91
N TRP A 20 1.93 -4.39 -8.99
CA TRP A 20 1.06 -3.25 -9.29
C TRP A 20 1.79 -1.97 -9.72
N GLU A 21 3.12 -1.88 -9.57
CA GLU A 21 3.88 -0.65 -9.85
C GLU A 21 3.88 -0.29 -11.35
N ASN A 22 3.91 -1.30 -12.21
CA ASN A 22 3.87 -1.13 -13.65
C ASN A 22 2.44 -0.90 -14.18
N ASP A 23 1.43 -1.16 -13.35
CA ASP A 23 0.03 -1.00 -13.74
C ASP A 23 -0.40 0.47 -13.62
N VAL A 24 -0.80 1.06 -14.74
CA VAL A 24 -1.24 2.46 -14.82
C VAL A 24 -2.41 2.72 -13.87
N LYS A 25 -3.25 1.69 -13.63
CA LYS A 25 -4.41 1.74 -12.73
C LYS A 25 -4.02 2.05 -11.29
N TYR A 26 -2.90 1.53 -10.80
CA TYR A 26 -2.49 1.68 -9.40
C TYR A 26 -1.52 2.84 -9.20
N ARG A 27 -0.64 3.11 -10.17
CA ARG A 27 0.38 4.17 -10.08
C ARG A 27 -0.18 5.58 -9.77
N GLY A 28 -1.45 5.83 -10.10
CA GLY A 28 -2.13 7.10 -9.81
C GLY A 28 -2.29 7.40 -8.32
N TRP A 29 -2.59 6.40 -7.51
CA TRP A 29 -2.89 6.57 -6.08
C TRP A 29 -2.05 5.70 -5.14
N LEU A 30 -1.35 4.72 -5.68
CA LEU A 30 -0.50 3.78 -4.95
C LEU A 30 0.98 4.08 -5.22
N SER A 31 1.80 3.96 -4.18
CA SER A 31 3.24 4.20 -4.22
C SER A 31 3.97 3.20 -3.33
N LYS A 32 5.30 3.11 -3.52
CA LYS A 32 6.18 2.37 -2.60
C LYS A 32 6.08 2.96 -1.20
N SER A 33 5.93 2.10 -0.21
CA SER A 33 6.07 2.48 1.19
C SER A 33 7.55 2.56 1.58
N THR A 34 7.88 3.46 2.49
CA THR A 34 9.20 3.52 3.15
C THR A 34 9.34 2.46 4.24
N LEU A 35 8.24 1.82 4.67
CA LEU A 35 8.22 0.78 5.70
C LEU A 35 8.77 -0.58 5.20
N GLY A 36 8.87 -0.74 3.88
CA GLY A 36 9.48 -1.91 3.24
C GLY A 36 8.58 -2.56 2.18
N LEU A 37 9.10 -3.63 1.57
CA LEU A 37 8.51 -4.28 0.39
C LEU A 37 7.16 -4.99 0.65
N SER A 38 6.83 -5.29 1.91
CA SER A 38 5.52 -5.83 2.31
C SER A 38 4.47 -4.75 2.57
N HIS A 39 4.80 -3.48 2.31
CA HIS A 39 3.88 -2.35 2.50
C HIS A 39 3.78 -1.51 1.23
N ALA A 40 2.58 -1.00 0.97
CA ALA A 40 2.32 -0.03 -0.06
C ALA A 40 1.70 1.23 0.56
N PHE A 41 2.07 2.38 0.02
CA PHE A 41 1.57 3.67 0.46
C PHE A 41 0.43 4.12 -0.45
N CYS A 42 -0.74 4.36 0.13
CA CYS A 42 -1.88 4.92 -0.58
C CYS A 42 -1.90 6.44 -0.40
N LYS A 43 -1.68 7.18 -1.50
CA LYS A 43 -1.75 8.65 -1.55
C LYS A 43 -3.17 9.17 -1.32
N VAL A 44 -4.18 8.41 -1.73
CA VAL A 44 -5.59 8.75 -1.54
C VAL A 44 -5.95 8.72 -0.05
N CYS A 45 -5.56 7.64 0.63
CA CYS A 45 -5.82 7.44 2.05
C CYS A 45 -4.75 8.08 2.97
N ASN A 46 -3.67 8.61 2.39
CA ASN A 46 -2.46 9.08 3.07
C ASN A 46 -1.95 8.09 4.15
N ARG A 47 -1.92 6.79 3.82
CA ARG A 47 -1.52 5.74 4.78
C ARG A 47 -0.82 4.58 4.10
N ASP A 48 0.09 3.97 4.84
CA ASP A 48 0.68 2.69 4.51
C ASP A 48 -0.27 1.53 4.85
N PHE A 49 -0.27 0.49 4.02
CA PHE A 49 -0.98 -0.76 4.29
C PHE A 49 -0.16 -1.96 3.84
N THR A 50 -0.43 -3.10 4.44
CA THR A 50 0.32 -4.34 4.20
C THR A 50 -0.18 -5.05 2.94
N VAL A 51 0.76 -5.56 2.13
CA VAL A 51 0.53 -6.27 0.85
C VAL A 51 1.14 -7.68 0.84
N ASP A 52 1.36 -8.26 2.03
CA ASP A 52 2.10 -9.51 2.25
C ASP A 52 1.43 -10.77 1.65
N HIS A 53 0.13 -10.70 1.33
CA HIS A 53 -0.70 -11.85 0.95
C HIS A 53 -0.93 -11.99 -0.57
N GLY A 54 -0.12 -11.31 -1.39
CA GLY A 54 -0.17 -11.44 -2.85
C GLY A 54 -0.21 -10.12 -3.60
N GLY A 55 -0.12 -8.98 -2.91
CA GLY A 55 0.02 -7.68 -3.56
C GLY A 55 -1.27 -7.18 -4.16
N LEU A 56 -1.60 -7.66 -5.37
CA LEU A 56 -2.76 -7.22 -6.14
C LEU A 56 -4.08 -7.44 -5.42
N ASN A 57 -4.27 -8.58 -4.75
CA ASN A 57 -5.50 -8.86 -4.01
C ASN A 57 -5.67 -7.87 -2.84
N ASP A 58 -4.58 -7.57 -2.13
CA ASP A 58 -4.58 -6.62 -1.02
C ASP A 58 -4.85 -5.19 -1.51
N VAL A 59 -4.23 -4.78 -2.63
CA VAL A 59 -4.45 -3.50 -3.28
C VAL A 59 -5.90 -3.35 -3.76
N SER A 60 -6.44 -4.40 -4.39
CA SER A 60 -7.82 -4.43 -4.85
C SER A 60 -8.79 -4.29 -3.68
N LYS A 61 -8.60 -5.09 -2.61
CA LYS A 61 -9.39 -4.96 -1.38
C LYS A 61 -9.27 -3.58 -0.76
N HIS A 62 -8.06 -3.00 -0.71
CA HIS A 62 -7.84 -1.66 -0.21
C HIS A 62 -8.66 -0.63 -0.98
N SER A 63 -8.64 -0.71 -2.32
CA SER A 63 -9.39 0.22 -3.20
C SER A 63 -10.90 0.14 -2.97
N SER A 64 -11.41 -1.05 -2.61
CA SER A 64 -12.82 -1.27 -2.28
C SER A 64 -13.20 -0.86 -0.84
N THR A 65 -12.25 -0.44 0.00
CA THR A 65 -12.59 -0.03 1.37
C THR A 65 -13.35 1.30 1.37
N ALA A 66 -14.30 1.44 2.31
CA ALA A 66 -15.07 2.67 2.48
C ALA A 66 -14.18 3.90 2.74
N LEU A 67 -13.04 3.71 3.43
CA LEU A 67 -12.08 4.81 3.61
C LEU A 67 -11.52 5.27 2.27
N HIS A 68 -11.04 4.34 1.45
CA HIS A 68 -10.47 4.66 0.15
C HIS A 68 -11.52 5.34 -0.76
N GLN A 69 -12.73 4.80 -0.83
CA GLN A 69 -13.80 5.39 -1.64
C GLN A 69 -14.17 6.81 -1.21
N LYS A 70 -14.29 7.05 0.11
CA LYS A 70 -14.55 8.40 0.66
C LYS A 70 -13.43 9.37 0.33
N SER A 71 -12.18 8.98 0.58
CA SER A 71 -11.01 9.80 0.30
C SER A 71 -10.82 10.04 -1.19
N PHE A 72 -11.10 9.04 -2.04
CA PHE A 72 -11.01 9.18 -3.50
C PHE A 72 -12.02 10.20 -4.00
N ASN A 73 -13.27 10.11 -3.55
CA ASN A 73 -14.30 11.09 -3.90
C ASN A 73 -13.91 12.51 -3.45
N ALA A 74 -13.40 12.66 -2.22
CA ALA A 74 -12.94 13.95 -1.70
C ALA A 74 -11.76 14.55 -2.49
N GLN A 75 -10.81 13.73 -2.97
CA GLN A 75 -9.69 14.19 -3.79
C GLN A 75 -10.10 14.56 -5.22
N ASN A 76 -11.19 13.98 -5.76
CA ASN A 76 -11.70 14.38 -7.08
C ASN A 76 -12.40 15.74 -7.03
N ILE A 77 -13.06 16.08 -5.92
CA ILE A 77 -13.73 17.38 -5.73
C ILE A 77 -12.70 18.53 -5.63
N THR A 78 -11.56 18.29 -4.99
CA THR A 78 -10.54 19.32 -4.72
C THR A 78 -9.65 19.66 -5.90
N LYS A 79 -9.75 18.92 -7.03
CA LYS A 79 -9.04 19.22 -8.29
C LYS A 79 -9.88 19.97 -9.33
N ALA A 80 -11.09 20.38 -8.97
CA ALA A 80 -12.04 21.10 -9.83
C ALA A 80 -12.15 22.61 -9.50
N VAL A 81 -11.05 23.23 -9.04
CA VAL A 81 -10.90 24.69 -8.84
C VAL A 81 -9.74 25.19 -9.66
#